data_AF-A0A7W6D0Q1-F1
#
_entry.id   AF-A0A7W6D0Q1-F1
#
_cell.length_a   1.000
_cell.length_b   1.000
_cell.length_c   1.000
_cell.angle_alpha   90.00
_cell.angle_beta   90.00
_cell.angle_gamma   90.00
#
_symmetry.space_group_name_H-M   'P 1'
#
loop_
_entity.id
_entity.type
_entity.pdbx_description
1 polymer ?
#
loop_
_entity_poly.entity_id
_entity_poly.type
_entity_poly.pdbx_seq_one_letter_code
_entity_poly.pdbx_strand_id
1 'polypeptide(L)'
;MIATQCKMARAALGLGVRDLAKAAGVSPDTVARLERGEYLKPTTVAALRTTLEAAGVIFVAENGDGPGVRLRKGFMPSLAMSAPAAESPSGREDARAEAGRVLDRAMSSMEGTDEEKADRRDRLTAVPEAVKKARRKPRPGL
;
A
#
# COMPACT_ATOMS: atom_id res chain seq x y z
N MET A 1 -19.18 -1.79 10.26
CA MET A 1 -18.41 -2.88 9.63
C MET A 1 -17.21 -3.14 10.52
N ILE A 2 -16.96 -4.41 10.88
CA ILE A 2 -15.78 -4.81 11.67
C ILE A 2 -14.63 -5.28 10.78
N ALA A 3 -13.44 -5.44 11.37
CA ALA A 3 -12.22 -5.88 10.68
C ALA A 3 -12.41 -7.16 9.86
N THR A 4 -13.06 -8.18 10.44
CA THR A 4 -13.32 -9.45 9.76
C THR A 4 -14.25 -9.28 8.57
N GLN A 5 -15.31 -8.46 8.70
CA GLN A 5 -16.22 -8.17 7.59
C GLN A 5 -15.53 -7.42 6.44
N CYS A 6 -14.58 -6.53 6.74
CA CYS A 6 -13.77 -5.89 5.70
C CYS A 6 -12.97 -6.91 4.89
N LYS A 7 -12.28 -7.84 5.58
CA LYS A 7 -11.51 -8.92 4.94
C LYS A 7 -12.40 -9.82 4.08
N MET A 8 -13.54 -10.26 4.63
CA MET A 8 -14.50 -11.10 3.90
C MET A 8 -15.04 -10.39 2.66
N ALA A 9 -15.41 -9.11 2.78
CA ALA A 9 -15.91 -8.31 1.67
C ALA A 9 -14.90 -8.16 0.55
N ARG A 10 -13.64 -7.84 0.88
CA ARG A 10 -12.56 -7.76 -0.12
C ARG A 10 -12.34 -9.07 -0.83
N ALA A 11 -12.25 -10.18 -0.08
CA ALA A 11 -12.06 -11.50 -0.65
C ALA A 11 -13.20 -11.89 -1.59
N ALA A 12 -14.46 -11.63 -1.19
CA ALA A 12 -15.63 -11.88 -2.00
C ALA A 12 -15.65 -11.08 -3.31
N LEU A 13 -15.05 -9.89 -3.32
CA LEU A 13 -14.94 -9.02 -4.49
C LEU A 13 -13.64 -9.22 -5.29
N GLY A 14 -12.71 -10.06 -4.82
CA GLY A 14 -11.37 -10.19 -5.42
C GLY A 14 -10.49 -8.94 -5.30
N LEU A 15 -10.78 -8.05 -4.35
CA LEU A 15 -10.04 -6.79 -4.19
C LEU A 15 -8.82 -6.94 -3.28
N GLY A 16 -7.67 -6.47 -3.75
CA GLY A 16 -6.51 -6.23 -2.91
C GLY A 16 -6.72 -5.06 -1.94
N VAL A 17 -5.83 -4.92 -0.95
CA VAL A 17 -5.82 -3.78 -0.02
C VAL A 17 -5.66 -2.46 -0.77
N ARG A 18 -4.77 -2.45 -1.77
CA ARG A 18 -4.48 -1.28 -2.61
C ARG A 18 -5.67 -0.88 -3.48
N ASP A 19 -6.41 -1.85 -4.00
CA ASP A 19 -7.58 -1.61 -4.85
C ASP A 19 -8.73 -0.99 -4.05
N LEU A 20 -9.02 -1.54 -2.86
CA LEU A 20 -10.01 -0.96 -1.95
C LEU A 20 -9.60 0.45 -1.53
N ALA A 21 -8.34 0.66 -1.17
CA ALA A 21 -7.84 1.97 -0.77
C ALA A 21 -8.02 3.02 -1.88
N LYS A 22 -7.68 2.65 -3.12
CA LYS A 22 -7.87 3.50 -4.31
C LYS A 22 -9.35 3.80 -4.54
N ALA A 23 -10.22 2.79 -4.49
CA ALA A 23 -11.66 2.96 -4.71
C ALA A 23 -12.32 3.82 -3.63
N ALA A 24 -11.87 3.70 -2.37
CA ALA A 24 -12.40 4.45 -1.23
C ALA A 24 -11.73 5.82 -1.00
N GLY A 25 -10.71 6.17 -1.78
CA GLY A 25 -9.98 7.44 -1.64
C GLY A 25 -9.18 7.56 -0.33
N VAL A 26 -8.66 6.45 0.20
CA VAL A 26 -7.85 6.41 1.43
C VAL A 26 -6.47 5.82 1.19
N SER A 27 -5.57 5.88 2.17
CA SER A 27 -4.26 5.22 2.06
C SER A 27 -4.39 3.68 2.23
N PRO A 28 -3.52 2.88 1.59
CA PRO A 28 -3.48 1.43 1.84
C PRO A 28 -3.26 1.07 3.31
N ASP A 29 -2.46 1.87 4.04
CA ASP A 29 -2.25 1.70 5.48
C ASP A 29 -3.56 1.88 6.27
N THR A 30 -4.44 2.80 5.86
CA THR A 30 -5.75 2.98 6.49
C THR A 30 -6.58 1.69 6.41
N VAL A 31 -6.57 1.02 5.25
CA VAL A 31 -7.25 -0.27 5.07
C VAL A 31 -6.59 -1.36 5.93
N ALA A 32 -5.26 -1.43 5.94
CA ALA A 32 -4.53 -2.42 6.75
C ALA A 32 -4.81 -2.25 8.26
N ARG A 33 -4.85 -1.00 8.75
CA ARG A 33 -5.21 -0.66 10.14
C ARG A 33 -6.63 -1.11 10.48
N LEU A 34 -7.59 -0.87 9.59
CA LEU A 34 -8.96 -1.38 9.76
C LEU A 34 -8.98 -2.90 9.91
N GLU A 35 -8.24 -3.62 9.06
CA GLU A 35 -8.24 -5.08 9.04
C GLU A 35 -7.50 -5.72 10.22
N ARG A 36 -6.60 -4.97 10.87
CA ARG A 36 -6.01 -5.32 12.17
C ARG A 36 -6.94 -5.05 13.36
N GLY A 37 -8.06 -4.36 13.14
CA GLY A 37 -9.00 -4.00 14.20
C GLY A 37 -8.61 -2.74 14.97
N GLU A 38 -7.73 -1.92 14.42
CA GLU A 38 -7.39 -0.63 15.02
C GLU A 38 -8.57 0.34 14.93
N TYR A 39 -8.63 1.26 15.90
CA TYR A 39 -9.60 2.34 15.86
C TYR A 39 -9.33 3.30 14.69
N LEU A 40 -10.37 3.58 13.92
CA LEU A 40 -10.38 4.56 12.83
C LEU A 40 -11.54 5.53 13.04
N LYS A 41 -11.43 6.71 12.42
CA LYS A 41 -12.52 7.68 12.42
C LYS A 41 -13.78 7.05 11.82
N PRO A 42 -14.98 7.26 12.41
CA PRO A 42 -16.22 6.71 11.88
C PRO A 42 -16.46 7.07 10.41
N THR A 43 -16.06 8.27 10.00
CA THR A 43 -16.15 8.73 8.60
C THR A 43 -15.32 7.89 7.64
N THR A 44 -14.12 7.47 8.04
CA THR A 44 -13.24 6.60 7.25
C THR A 44 -13.83 5.20 7.13
N VAL A 45 -14.35 4.64 8.22
CA VAL A 45 -15.02 3.33 8.21
C VAL A 45 -16.27 3.37 7.33
N ALA A 46 -17.03 4.47 7.37
CA ALA A 46 -18.19 4.69 6.51
C ALA A 46 -17.79 4.75 5.03
N ALA A 47 -16.74 5.49 4.67
CA ALA A 47 -16.26 5.57 3.29
C ALA A 47 -15.86 4.18 2.73
N LEU A 48 -15.12 3.39 3.52
CA LEU A 48 -14.73 2.03 3.15
C LEU A 48 -15.95 1.11 3.01
N ARG A 49 -16.90 1.20 3.95
CA ARG A 49 -18.15 0.42 3.91
C ARG A 49 -18.96 0.75 2.65
N THR A 50 -19.21 2.04 2.37
CA THR A 50 -19.98 2.49 1.21
C THR A 50 -19.32 2.04 -0.10
N THR A 51 -17.99 2.08 -0.17
CA THR A 51 -17.24 1.62 -1.35
C THR A 51 -17.48 0.13 -1.61
N LEU A 52 -17.41 -0.70 -0.56
CA LEU A 52 -17.67 -2.14 -0.65
C LEU A 52 -19.14 -2.42 -1.01
N GLU A 53 -20.09 -1.67 -0.43
CA GLU A 53 -21.52 -1.80 -0.74
C GLU A 53 -21.85 -1.39 -2.19
N ALA A 54 -21.17 -0.36 -2.70
CA ALA A 54 -21.27 0.05 -4.10
C ALA A 54 -20.71 -1.00 -5.06
N ALA A 55 -19.63 -1.69 -4.66
CA ALA A 55 -19.05 -2.81 -5.42
C ALA A 55 -19.91 -4.10 -5.38
N GLY A 56 -20.97 -4.13 -4.58
CA GLY A 56 -21.94 -5.23 -4.55
C GLY A 56 -21.94 -6.08 -3.28
N VAL A 57 -21.25 -5.65 -2.22
CA VAL A 57 -21.33 -6.30 -0.90
C VAL A 57 -22.57 -5.82 -0.14
N ILE A 58 -23.10 -6.69 0.70
CA ILE A 58 -24.15 -6.41 1.68
C ILE A 58 -23.61 -6.87 3.03
N PHE A 59 -23.50 -5.95 3.99
CA PHE A 59 -23.07 -6.27 5.35
C PHE A 59 -24.25 -6.79 6.17
N VAL A 60 -24.08 -7.96 6.76
CA VAL A 60 -25.05 -8.59 7.65
C VAL A 60 -24.66 -8.28 9.09
N ALA A 61 -25.56 -7.65 9.83
CA ALA A 61 -25.37 -7.41 11.25
C ALA A 61 -25.39 -8.72 12.04
N GLU A 62 -24.80 -8.72 13.22
CA GLU A 62 -24.85 -9.82 14.16
C GLU A 62 -26.28 -9.94 14.73
N ASN A 63 -27.11 -10.75 14.06
CA ASN A 63 -28.49 -11.01 14.45
C ASN A 63 -28.64 -12.39 15.14
N GLY A 64 -27.59 -12.88 15.81
CA GLY A 64 -27.55 -14.19 16.49
C GLY A 64 -26.51 -15.16 15.94
N ASP A 65 -26.24 -15.13 14.63
CA ASP A 65 -25.27 -16.02 13.95
C ASP A 65 -23.88 -15.38 13.72
N GLY A 66 -23.64 -14.22 14.34
CA GLY A 66 -22.42 -13.45 14.13
C GLY A 66 -22.46 -12.52 12.91
N PRO A 67 -21.44 -11.65 12.76
CA PRO A 67 -21.34 -10.70 11.66
C PRO A 67 -20.91 -11.36 10.35
N GLY A 68 -21.57 -11.02 9.25
CA GLY A 68 -21.32 -11.63 7.93
C GLY A 68 -21.28 -10.65 6.76
N VAL A 69 -20.99 -11.16 5.57
CA VAL A 69 -21.10 -10.43 4.29
C VAL A 69 -21.84 -11.30 3.27
N ARG A 70 -22.56 -10.66 2.35
CA ARG A 70 -23.24 -11.32 1.23
C ARG A 70 -23.02 -10.53 -0.05
N LEU A 71 -22.96 -11.20 -1.18
CA LEU A 71 -22.91 -10.53 -2.49
C LEU A 71 -24.33 -10.24 -3.00
N ARG A 72 -24.51 -9.09 -3.66
CA ARG A 72 -25.77 -8.71 -4.30
C ARG A 72 -26.10 -9.69 -5.43
N LYS A 73 -27.39 -9.99 -5.59
CA LYS A 73 -27.88 -10.85 -6.68
C LYS A 73 -27.40 -10.31 -8.03
N GLY A 74 -26.81 -11.18 -8.86
CA GLY A 74 -26.25 -10.81 -10.16
C GLY A 74 -24.75 -10.45 -10.14
N PHE A 75 -24.10 -10.44 -8.98
CA PHE A 75 -22.64 -10.38 -8.92
C PHE A 75 -22.06 -11.73 -9.35
N MET A 76 -21.61 -11.80 -10.60
CA MET A 76 -20.80 -12.91 -11.12
C MET A 76 -19.34 -12.50 -10.95
N PRO A 77 -18.58 -13.07 -10.00
CA PRO A 77 -17.14 -12.86 -10.00
C PRO A 77 -16.62 -13.44 -11.31
N SER A 78 -16.16 -12.60 -12.23
CA SER A 78 -15.54 -13.12 -13.45
C SER A 78 -14.31 -13.90 -13.02
N LEU A 79 -14.30 -15.21 -13.27
CA LEU A 79 -13.14 -16.10 -13.06
C LEU A 79 -11.87 -15.58 -13.76
N ALA A 80 -11.97 -14.59 -14.64
CA ALA A 80 -10.87 -13.91 -15.30
C ALA A 80 -10.00 -13.00 -14.41
N MET A 81 -10.33 -12.77 -13.13
CA MET A 81 -9.48 -12.00 -12.21
C MET A 81 -8.49 -12.85 -11.40
N SER A 82 -8.37 -14.16 -11.67
CA SER A 82 -7.25 -14.96 -11.18
C SER A 82 -6.02 -14.79 -12.09
N ALA A 83 -5.39 -13.63 -12.04
CA ALA A 83 -4.00 -13.46 -12.43
C ALA A 83 -3.31 -12.71 -11.28
N PRO A 84 -2.08 -13.10 -10.88
CA PRO A 84 -1.40 -12.41 -9.81
C PRO A 84 -1.25 -10.96 -10.22
N ALA A 85 -1.79 -10.04 -9.41
CA ALA A 85 -1.52 -8.63 -9.55
C ALA A 85 0.00 -8.46 -9.45
N ALA A 86 0.66 -8.40 -10.60
CA ALA A 86 2.07 -8.06 -10.70
C ALA A 86 2.23 -6.71 -9.98
N GLU A 87 2.97 -6.76 -8.88
CA GLU A 87 3.14 -5.63 -7.98
C GLU A 87 3.84 -4.49 -8.72
N SER A 88 3.08 -3.50 -9.17
CA SER A 88 3.64 -2.17 -9.38
C SER A 88 4.07 -1.63 -8.01
N PRO A 89 5.31 -1.13 -7.83
CA PRO A 89 5.79 -0.67 -6.54
C PRO A 89 4.93 0.51 -6.08
N SER A 90 4.12 0.29 -5.04
CA SER A 90 3.13 1.27 -4.58
C SER A 90 3.56 1.89 -3.27
N GLY A 91 4.24 3.03 -3.39
CA GLY A 91 4.54 3.87 -2.25
C GLY A 91 5.60 4.89 -2.64
N ARG A 92 5.55 6.10 -2.09
CA ARG A 92 6.69 7.05 -2.19
C ARG A 92 7.96 6.45 -1.58
N GLU A 93 7.80 5.55 -0.61
CA GLU A 93 8.87 4.83 0.07
C GLU A 93 9.39 3.66 -0.79
N ASP A 94 8.48 2.85 -1.35
CA ASP A 94 8.83 1.78 -2.29
C ASP A 94 9.48 2.33 -3.57
N ALA A 95 8.96 3.43 -4.12
CA ALA A 95 9.56 4.11 -5.27
C ALA A 95 10.96 4.66 -4.96
N ARG A 96 11.22 5.09 -3.71
CA ARG A 96 12.54 5.57 -3.28
C ARG A 96 13.52 4.41 -3.09
N ALA A 97 13.05 3.28 -2.55
CA ALA A 97 13.83 2.06 -2.41
C ALA A 97 14.15 1.44 -3.78
N GLU A 98 13.16 1.40 -4.69
CA GLU A 98 13.30 0.97 -6.08
C GLU A 98 14.29 1.84 -6.84
N ALA A 99 14.14 3.17 -6.78
CA ALA A 99 15.06 4.11 -7.42
C ALA A 99 16.48 3.97 -6.87
N GLY A 100 16.64 3.72 -5.57
CA GLY A 100 17.93 3.41 -4.96
C GLY A 100 18.56 2.15 -5.56
N ARG A 101 17.79 1.05 -5.66
CA ARG A 101 18.26 -0.22 -6.23
C ARG A 101 18.58 -0.13 -7.72
N VAL A 102 17.78 0.61 -8.50
CA VAL A 102 18.01 0.82 -9.93
C VAL A 102 19.28 1.64 -10.17
N LEU A 103 19.50 2.69 -9.37
CA LEU A 103 20.74 3.46 -9.41
C LEU A 103 21.95 2.61 -9.01
N ASP A 104 21.89 1.85 -7.91
CA ASP A 104 22.99 0.97 -7.50
C ASP A 104 23.28 -0.10 -8.54
N ARG A 105 22.25 -0.67 -9.19
CA ARG A 105 22.42 -1.68 -10.25
C ARG A 105 23.05 -1.08 -11.52
N ALA A 106 22.65 0.13 -11.91
CA ALA A 106 23.27 0.85 -13.03
C ALA A 106 24.75 1.20 -12.74
N MET A 107 25.10 1.43 -11.48
CA MET A 107 26.47 1.74 -11.04
C MET A 107 27.33 0.50 -10.74
N SER A 108 26.71 -0.68 -10.54
CA SER A 108 27.39 -1.94 -10.24
C SER A 108 28.00 -2.62 -11.48
N SER A 109 27.61 -2.25 -12.70
CA SER A 109 28.17 -2.81 -13.94
C SER A 109 29.37 -2.04 -14.50
N MET A 110 29.85 -1.01 -13.79
CA MET A 110 30.96 -0.16 -14.25
C MET A 110 32.08 -0.15 -13.21
N GLU A 111 33.27 -0.59 -13.63
CA GLU A 111 34.46 -0.70 -12.79
C GLU A 111 34.92 0.69 -12.30
N GLY A 112 35.36 0.75 -11.04
CA GLY A 112 35.79 1.96 -10.35
C GLY A 112 35.79 1.74 -8.84
N THR A 113 36.65 2.46 -8.11
CA THR A 113 36.74 2.38 -6.65
C THR A 113 35.48 2.94 -5.97
N ASP A 114 35.19 2.52 -4.73
CA ASP A 114 34.02 2.99 -3.97
C ASP A 114 33.97 4.52 -3.85
N GLU A 115 35.14 5.15 -3.78
CA GLU A 115 35.31 6.59 -3.70
C GLU A 115 34.96 7.31 -5.02
N GLU A 116 35.38 6.75 -6.16
CA GLU A 116 35.02 7.27 -7.49
C GLU A 116 33.53 7.11 -7.80
N LYS A 117 32.91 6.01 -7.36
CA LYS A 117 31.46 5.80 -7.50
C LYS A 117 30.67 6.81 -6.66
N ALA A 118 31.15 7.14 -5.46
CA ALA A 118 30.52 8.12 -4.59
C ALA A 118 30.62 9.56 -5.15
N ASP A 119 31.80 9.99 -5.62
CA ASP A 119 32.00 11.33 -6.21
C ASP A 119 31.14 11.52 -7.47
N ARG A 120 31.02 10.46 -8.30
CA ARG A 120 30.20 10.49 -9.52
C ARG A 120 28.70 10.62 -9.22
N ARG A 121 28.19 9.90 -8.22
CA ARG A 121 26.79 10.01 -7.76
C ARG A 121 26.48 11.42 -7.27
N ASP A 122 27.41 12.05 -6.57
CA ASP A 122 27.27 13.40 -6.05
C ASP A 122 27.18 14.44 -7.19
N ARG A 123 27.90 14.26 -8.30
CA ARG A 123 27.81 15.12 -9.49
C ARG A 123 26.47 15.00 -10.22
N LEU A 124 25.93 13.78 -10.32
CA LEU A 124 24.71 13.50 -11.09
C LEU A 124 23.41 13.91 -10.39
N THR A 125 23.40 13.88 -9.07
CA THR A 125 22.16 14.04 -8.31
C THR A 125 21.83 15.48 -7.93
N ALA A 126 22.70 16.44 -8.27
CA ALA A 126 22.58 17.87 -7.93
C ALA A 126 22.11 18.10 -6.48
N VAL A 127 22.51 17.22 -5.56
CA VAL A 127 21.99 17.19 -4.20
C VAL A 127 22.53 18.41 -3.47
N PRO A 128 21.66 19.29 -2.94
CA PRO A 128 22.10 20.47 -2.21
C PRO A 128 23.02 20.09 -1.05
N GLU A 129 24.10 20.84 -0.84
CA GLU A 129 25.10 20.59 0.23
C GLU A 129 24.47 20.45 1.63
N ALA A 130 23.34 21.11 1.86
CA ALA A 130 22.54 20.97 3.08
C ALA A 130 22.13 19.51 3.37
N VAL A 131 21.78 18.74 2.32
CA VAL A 131 21.36 17.34 2.43
C VAL A 131 22.55 16.41 2.69
N LYS A 132 23.72 16.71 2.11
CA LYS A 132 24.97 15.97 2.38
C LYS A 132 25.41 16.12 3.84
N LYS A 133 25.34 17.35 4.37
CA LYS A 133 25.67 17.66 5.77
C LYS A 133 24.71 16.97 6.76
N ALA A 134 23.43 16.85 6.41
CA ALA A 134 22.43 16.16 7.21
C ALA A 134 22.67 14.64 7.29
N ARG A 135 23.16 14.01 6.21
CA ARG A 135 23.50 12.58 6.20
C ARG A 135 24.77 12.24 6.97
N ARG A 136 25.74 13.16 7.04
CA ARG A 136 27.02 12.96 7.75
C ARG A 136 26.95 13.22 9.26
N LYS A 137 25.88 13.83 9.78
CA LYS A 137 25.75 14.08 11.21
C LYS A 137 25.38 12.77 11.92
N PRO A 138 26.21 12.23 12.83
CA PRO A 138 25.80 11.08 13.62
C PRO A 138 24.53 11.44 14.40
N ARG A 139 23.58 10.51 14.46
CA ARG A 139 22.39 10.67 15.32
C ARG A 139 22.91 10.85 16.76
N PRO A 140 22.55 11.93 17.46
CA PRO A 140 22.99 12.10 18.83
C PRO A 140 22.28 11.06 19.71
N GLY A 141 23.06 10.17 20.32
CA GLY A 141 22.67 9.29 21.43
C GLY A 141 21.80 8.08 21.07
N LEU A 142 22.44 6.94 20.77
CA LEU A 142 22.09 5.63 21.33
C LEU A 142 23.39 4.96 21.80
#